data_AF-A0A8E2IPI1-F1
#
_entry.id   AF-A0A8E2IPI1-F1
#
_cell.length_a   1.000
_cell.length_b   1.000
_cell.length_c   1.000
_cell.angle_alpha   90.00
_cell.angle_beta   90.00
_cell.angle_gamma   90.00
#
_symmetry.space_group_name_H-M   'P 1'
#
loop_
_entity.id
_entity.type
_entity.pdbx_description
1 polymer ?
#
loop_
_entity_poly.entity_id
_entity_poly.type
_entity_poly.pdbx_seq_one_letter_code
_entity_poly.pdbx_strand_id
1 'polypeptide(L)' 'MCGWSGAPPKSSDPIDRLERLAALKDRGMLTDAEFEQQKRRVLGSWSS' A
#
# COMPACT_ATOMS: atom_id res chain seq x y z
N MET A 1 3.09 -31.70 -12.06
CA MET A 1 2.17 -30.63 -12.48
C MET A 1 2.57 -29.34 -11.79
N CYS A 2 3.17 -28.40 -12.51
CA CYS A 2 3.45 -27.07 -11.96
C CYS A 2 2.16 -26.26 -11.99
N GLY A 3 1.37 -26.35 -10.93
CA GLY A 3 0.33 -25.39 -10.64
C GLY A 3 0.94 -24.24 -9.87
N TRP A 4 1.61 -23.30 -10.56
CA TRP A 4 1.81 -21.96 -9.98
C TRP A 4 0.45 -21.28 -10.03
N SER A 5 -0.47 -21.73 -9.17
CA SER A 5 -1.64 -20.95 -8.82
C SER A 5 -1.10 -19.78 -8.01
N GLY A 6 -0.71 -18.72 -8.72
CA GLY A 6 -0.53 -17.41 -8.15
C GLY A 6 -1.86 -17.06 -7.54
N ALA A 7 -1.99 -17.24 -6.23
CA ALA A 7 -3.08 -16.66 -5.47
C ALA A 7 -3.17 -15.20 -5.92
N PRO A 8 -4.36 -14.69 -6.30
CA PRO A 8 -4.51 -13.27 -6.57
C PRO A 8 -3.87 -12.58 -5.37
N PRO A 9 -2.89 -11.67 -5.56
CA PRO A 9 -2.22 -11.06 -4.42
C PRO A 9 -3.33 -10.50 -3.57
N LYS A 10 -3.57 -11.11 -2.40
CA LYS A 10 -4.49 -10.59 -1.40
C LYS A 10 -4.06 -9.15 -1.30
N SER A 11 -4.92 -8.27 -1.79
CA SER A 11 -4.76 -6.84 -1.83
C SER A 11 -4.22 -6.49 -0.45
N SER A 12 -2.90 -6.27 -0.34
CA SER A 12 -2.27 -6.11 0.98
C SER A 12 -3.12 -5.10 1.69
N ASP A 13 -3.65 -5.48 2.86
CA ASP A 13 -4.70 -4.76 3.54
C ASP A 13 -4.40 -3.26 3.47
N PRO A 14 -5.40 -2.41 3.25
CA PRO A 14 -5.17 -0.98 3.12
C PRO A 14 -4.31 -0.45 4.28
N ILE A 15 -4.44 -1.03 5.46
CA ILE A 15 -3.58 -0.81 6.63
C ILE A 15 -2.11 -1.20 6.40
N ASP A 16 -1.82 -2.39 5.88
CA ASP A 16 -0.46 -2.88 5.57
C ASP A 16 0.25 -1.98 4.55
N ARG A 17 -0.48 -1.48 3.55
CA ARG A 17 0.04 -0.47 2.61
C ARG A 17 0.35 0.85 3.29
N LEU A 18 -0.52 1.32 4.17
CA LEU A 18 -0.31 2.58 4.90
C LEU A 18 0.90 2.48 5.83
N GLU A 19 1.12 1.35 6.49
CA GLU A 19 2.30 1.10 7.33
C GLU A 19 3.60 1.18 6.53
N ARG A 20 3.66 0.54 5.36
CA ARG A 20 4.84 0.60 4.48
C ARG A 20 5.12 2.04 4.02
N LEU A 21 4.08 2.79 3.68
CA LEU A 21 4.22 4.20 3.30
C LEU A 21 4.74 5.05 4.47
N ALA A 22 4.29 4.78 5.69
CA ALA A 22 4.74 5.50 6.88
C ALA A 22 6.22 5.18 7.19
N ALA A 23 6.61 3.91 7.09
CA ALA A 23 8.00 3.49 7.25
C ALA A 23 8.94 4.10 6.20
N LEU A 24 8.48 4.26 4.95
CA LEU A 24 9.24 4.92 3.89
C LEU A 24 9.37 6.43 4.12
N LYS A 25 8.30 7.09 4.60
CA LYS A 25 8.33 8.50 5.01
C LYS A 25 9.32 8.74 6.16
N ASP A 26 9.24 7.90 7.19
CA ASP A 26 10.10 8.00 8.39
C ASP A 26 11.59 7.89 8.03
N ARG A 27 11.93 7.04 7.05
CA ARG A 27 13.28 6.91 6.49
C ARG A 27 13.70 8.06 5.57
N GLY A 28 12.83 9.06 5.35
CA GLY A 28 13.06 10.17 4.42
C GLY A 28 12.95 9.80 2.94
N MET A 29 12.42 8.63 2.60
CA MET A 29 12.22 8.20 1.21
C MET A 29 10.95 8.76 0.57
N LEU A 30 10.00 9.22 1.39
CA LEU A 30 8.78 9.91 0.95
C LEU A 30 8.66 11.25 1.69
N THR A 31 8.20 12.26 0.96
CA THR A 31 7.78 13.53 1.56
C THR A 31 6.35 13.40 2.08
N ASP A 32 5.95 14.28 3.01
CA ASP A 32 4.58 14.34 3.51
C ASP A 32 3.54 14.44 2.38
N ALA A 33 3.84 15.20 1.32
CA ALA A 33 2.97 15.37 0.17
C ALA A 33 2.79 14.05 -0.62
N GLU A 34 3.88 13.32 -0.85
CA GLU A 34 3.86 12.02 -1.53
C GLU A 34 3.10 10.96 -0.69
N PHE A 35 3.37 10.92 0.62
CA PHE A 35 2.70 10.03 1.55
C PHE A 35 1.17 10.24 1.56
N GLU A 36 0.72 11.49 1.66
CA GLU A 36 -0.70 11.84 1.67
C GLU A 36 -1.41 11.56 0.35
N GLN A 37 -0.73 11.73 -0.80
CA GLN A 37 -1.28 11.35 -2.10
C GLN A 37 -1.50 9.83 -2.20
N GLN A 38 -0.52 9.04 -1.79
CA GLN A 38 -0.62 7.57 -1.83
C GLN A 38 -1.65 7.06 -0.81
N LYS A 39 -1.66 7.60 0.42
CA LYS A 39 -2.66 7.30 1.45
C LYS A 39 -4.07 7.60 0.96
N ARG A 40 -4.32 8.76 0.33
CA ARG A 40 -5.63 9.09 -0.26
C ARG A 40 -6.03 8.12 -1.37
N ARG A 41 -5.09 7.68 -2.21
CA ARG A 41 -5.39 6.67 -3.24
C ARG A 41 -5.77 5.32 -2.62
N VAL A 42 -5.07 4.90 -1.56
CA VAL A 42 -5.38 3.65 -0.85
C VAL A 42 -6.75 3.75 -0.15
N LEU A 43 -7.02 4.85 0.56
CA LEU A 43 -8.29 5.09 1.24
C LEU A 43 -9.45 5.26 0.26
N GLY A 44 -9.26 5.97 -0.85
CA GLY A 44 -10.28 6.15 -1.89
C GLY A 44 -10.62 4.85 -2.62
N SER A 45 -9.66 3.94 -2.76
CA SER A 45 -9.89 2.59 -3.30
C SER A 45 -10.55 1.63 -2.30
N TRP A 46 -10.59 1.96 -1.00
CA TRP A 46 -11.17 1.12 0.06
C TRP A 46 -12.53 1.63 0.54
N SER A 47 -12.73 2.95 0.52
CA SER A 47 -13.98 3.59 0.90
C SER A 47 -15.07 3.48 -0.18
N SER A 48 -14.88 2.66 -1.22
CA SER A 48 -15.80 2.48 -2.34
C SER A 48 -16.21 1.03 -2.51
#